data_AF-A0AB73TAH3-F1
#
_entry.id   AF-A0AB73TAH3-F1
#
_cell.length_a   1.000
_cell.length_b   1.000
_cell.length_c   1.000
_cell.angle_alpha   90.00
_cell.angle_beta   90.00
_cell.angle_gamma   90.00
#
_symmetry.space_group_name_H-M   'P 1'
#
loop_
_entity.id
_entity.type
_entity.pdbx_description
1 polymer ?
#
loop_
_entity_poly.entity_id
_entity_poly.type
_entity_poly.pdbx_seq_one_letter_code
_entity_poly.pdbx_strand_id
1 'polypeptide(L)'
;MLSMSRKGNIFRGREDTPVLSFIKYILFLVLIAVCLFGCGRQGRKKASCIVVLEDCEDAVPDRKSAEADRGNDISFTLTLKNGCVITGTDYGEYDLAIKNGKAVLMLKDVRYSTIVRLYTTYECRTYFPNGGEGDPVRVSFSEQISNTLTEPFIREGYLQSGWNTKPDGSGEYIGFGSRCEEKELYAQWEKETEESDFAFICTEESAIVTGYHGQAVRCVLPDTLGGKTVRVIRQGAFANAEFTEFVCSDTVQTIEAGAFENSRVEAVTLFDNLLQISDESFRACPVRTLYLNARRAPVYAGSYFSAFPDKCERLFSRTGKKIVLFSGSSGRYGYDSQAIDKAFTEYDVVNMGTYAYTNARPQLDIIRRAMNAGDILIEAPEFDAAAQQFCESDELDRFFFSLTETDYKLITFLDLRTYTGVFDALNEYLYEHGRMEERDYSYLPAEYDDDGNRIDYPTYNEYGDYILKRPNSERDEMHRMIPADYTTDTITARRIKALDWQLAHFTEKGVTVLFTYTPRNRSSLTEKSTPERIRETETLLKQSLSVPVISHIEESLYSGIYFYEIDNHLSDEGVVLRTDRLIADLAEWLGSEDKNQ
;
A
#
# COMPACT_ATOMS: atom_id res chain seq x y z
N MET A 1 -4.14 -28.10 -60.35
CA MET A 1 -4.01 -29.56 -60.56
C MET A 1 -2.80 -30.07 -59.77
N LEU A 2 -2.60 -31.39 -59.72
CA LEU A 2 -1.61 -32.15 -58.91
C LEU A 2 -0.16 -31.57 -58.99
N SER A 3 0.65 -31.54 -57.90
CA SER A 3 1.38 -32.65 -57.22
C SER A 3 2.47 -33.29 -58.12
N MET A 4 3.70 -33.65 -57.71
CA MET A 4 4.36 -33.91 -56.40
C MET A 4 5.92 -33.89 -56.60
N SER A 5 6.91 -34.15 -55.70
CA SER A 5 7.02 -34.51 -54.26
C SER A 5 8.51 -34.44 -53.79
N ARG A 6 8.83 -33.82 -52.63
CA ARG A 6 10.07 -33.98 -51.80
C ARG A 6 11.41 -33.51 -52.45
N LYS A 7 12.46 -33.07 -51.73
CA LYS A 7 12.92 -33.29 -50.34
C LYS A 7 13.44 -31.98 -49.69
N GLY A 8 13.52 -31.94 -48.36
CA GLY A 8 14.02 -30.79 -47.60
C GLY A 8 15.55 -30.73 -47.47
N ASN A 9 16.05 -29.69 -46.81
CA ASN A 9 17.47 -29.52 -46.49
C ASN A 9 17.64 -28.97 -45.06
N ILE A 10 18.70 -29.37 -44.37
CA ILE A 10 18.91 -29.11 -42.92
C ILE A 10 20.12 -28.19 -42.75
N PHE A 11 19.92 -27.03 -42.14
CA PHE A 11 20.98 -26.27 -41.46
C PHE A 11 20.74 -26.43 -39.96
N ARG A 12 21.40 -27.42 -39.33
CA ARG A 12 22.73 -27.31 -38.71
C ARG A 12 22.70 -26.35 -37.52
N GLY A 13 22.68 -26.92 -36.33
CA GLY A 13 22.73 -26.18 -35.07
C GLY A 13 24.06 -25.45 -34.90
N ARG A 14 24.05 -24.45 -34.01
CA ARG A 14 25.25 -23.77 -33.52
C ARG A 14 25.92 -24.62 -32.43
N GLU A 15 27.24 -24.49 -32.31
CA GLU A 15 28.08 -25.44 -31.58
C GLU A 15 28.02 -25.26 -30.06
N ASP A 16 28.07 -26.37 -29.31
CA ASP A 16 28.27 -26.37 -27.86
C ASP A 16 29.60 -25.69 -27.51
N THR A 17 29.54 -24.58 -26.77
CA THR A 17 30.77 -23.91 -26.30
C THR A 17 31.53 -24.78 -25.30
N PRO A 18 32.87 -24.94 -25.39
CA PRO A 18 33.63 -25.90 -24.58
C PRO A 18 33.52 -25.74 -23.05
N VAL A 19 33.12 -24.56 -22.58
CA VAL A 19 33.11 -24.15 -21.17
C VAL A 19 32.20 -25.04 -20.30
N LEU A 20 30.99 -25.36 -20.76
CA LEU A 20 30.04 -26.18 -19.99
C LEU A 20 30.52 -27.63 -19.80
N SER A 21 31.24 -28.18 -20.78
CA SER A 21 31.84 -29.52 -20.69
C SER A 21 32.98 -29.54 -19.67
N PHE A 22 33.82 -28.51 -19.67
CA PHE A 22 34.97 -28.39 -18.78
C PHE A 22 34.55 -28.26 -17.30
N ILE A 23 33.51 -27.47 -17.00
CA ILE A 23 32.95 -27.31 -15.65
C ILE A 23 32.40 -28.64 -15.11
N LYS A 24 31.66 -29.40 -15.93
CA LYS A 24 31.14 -30.74 -15.55
C LYS A 24 32.26 -31.71 -15.18
N TYR A 25 33.38 -31.71 -15.92
CA TYR A 25 34.54 -32.55 -15.59
C TYR A 25 35.25 -32.13 -14.30
N ILE A 26 35.35 -30.83 -14.01
CA ILE A 26 36.01 -30.34 -12.79
C ILE A 26 35.19 -30.70 -11.53
N LEU A 27 33.87 -30.50 -11.53
CA LEU A 27 33.03 -30.91 -10.38
C LEU A 27 33.10 -32.43 -10.13
N PHE A 28 33.09 -33.24 -11.19
CA PHE A 28 33.15 -34.70 -11.07
C PHE A 28 34.48 -35.18 -10.46
N LEU A 29 35.60 -34.49 -10.76
CA LEU A 29 36.91 -34.78 -10.16
C LEU A 29 36.99 -34.37 -8.68
N VAL A 30 36.40 -33.24 -8.29
CA VAL A 30 36.33 -32.82 -6.88
C VAL A 30 35.53 -33.82 -6.04
N LEU A 31 34.41 -34.33 -6.58
CA LEU A 31 33.60 -35.37 -5.93
C LEU A 31 34.37 -36.67 -5.65
N ILE A 32 35.28 -37.07 -6.54
CA ILE A 32 36.11 -38.28 -6.35
C ILE A 32 37.22 -38.05 -5.30
N ALA A 33 37.78 -36.85 -5.24
CA ALA A 33 38.91 -36.53 -4.34
C ALA A 33 38.56 -36.66 -2.84
N VAL A 34 37.30 -36.39 -2.45
CA VAL A 34 36.84 -36.48 -1.05
C VAL A 34 36.74 -37.93 -0.55
N CYS A 35 36.65 -38.92 -1.44
CA CYS A 35 36.41 -40.32 -1.06
C CYS A 35 37.66 -41.13 -0.64
N LEU A 36 38.88 -40.57 -0.70
CA LEU A 36 40.12 -41.38 -0.67
C LEU A 36 41.18 -41.05 0.39
N PHE A 37 40.92 -40.16 1.37
CA PHE A 37 41.79 -40.00 2.55
C PHE A 37 40.99 -39.85 3.84
N GLY A 38 40.96 -40.89 4.69
CA GLY A 38 40.23 -40.80 5.96
C GLY A 38 39.98 -42.11 6.76
N CYS A 39 40.92 -43.06 6.79
CA CYS A 39 40.77 -44.27 7.61
C CYS A 39 40.94 -43.98 9.12
N GLY A 40 39.90 -43.42 9.76
CA GLY A 40 39.82 -43.19 11.20
C GLY A 40 38.43 -43.53 11.75
N ARG A 41 38.36 -44.12 12.94
CA ARG A 41 37.07 -44.48 13.58
C ARG A 41 36.33 -43.23 14.08
N GLN A 42 35.41 -42.73 13.27
CA GLN A 42 34.26 -41.97 13.74
C GLN A 42 33.00 -42.85 13.61
N GLY A 43 31.97 -42.59 14.43
CA GLY A 43 30.67 -43.22 14.25
C GLY A 43 30.11 -42.92 12.85
N ARG A 44 29.24 -43.78 12.32
CA ARG A 44 28.62 -43.57 11.00
C ARG A 44 27.97 -42.19 10.93
N LYS A 45 28.65 -41.21 10.33
CA LYS A 45 27.97 -40.09 9.70
C LYS A 45 26.99 -40.72 8.72
N LYS A 46 25.71 -40.36 8.82
CA LYS A 46 24.77 -40.64 7.74
C LYS A 46 25.35 -40.00 6.48
N ALA A 47 25.18 -40.65 5.33
CA ALA A 47 25.50 -39.99 4.08
C ALA A 47 24.56 -38.79 3.96
N SER A 48 25.09 -37.57 3.90
CA SER A 48 24.28 -36.40 3.60
C SER A 48 24.12 -36.25 2.09
N CYS A 49 23.02 -35.62 1.69
CA CYS A 49 22.67 -35.32 0.32
C CYS A 49 22.49 -33.80 0.22
N ILE A 50 23.12 -33.19 -0.79
CA ILE A 50 23.05 -31.76 -1.07
C ILE A 50 22.14 -31.57 -2.28
N VAL A 51 21.06 -30.82 -2.10
CA VAL A 51 20.23 -30.32 -3.21
C VAL A 51 20.65 -28.89 -3.53
N VAL A 52 20.76 -28.59 -4.82
CA VAL A 52 20.99 -27.24 -5.34
C VAL A 52 19.85 -26.89 -6.29
N LEU A 53 19.22 -25.74 -6.12
CA LEU A 53 18.28 -25.22 -7.11
C LEU A 53 19.06 -24.63 -8.30
N GLU A 54 18.64 -24.98 -9.51
CA GLU A 54 19.07 -24.28 -10.72
C GLU A 54 18.48 -22.86 -10.72
N ASP A 55 19.21 -21.90 -11.28
CA ASP A 55 18.77 -20.50 -11.31
C ASP A 55 17.46 -20.35 -12.10
N CYS A 56 16.44 -19.78 -11.45
CA CYS A 56 15.16 -19.47 -12.04
C CYS A 56 14.94 -17.95 -11.95
N GLU A 57 14.80 -17.29 -13.10
CA GLU A 57 14.61 -15.82 -13.12
C GLU A 57 13.31 -15.38 -12.46
N ASP A 58 12.31 -16.27 -12.36
CA ASP A 58 10.96 -15.96 -11.89
C ASP A 58 10.68 -16.43 -10.46
N ALA A 59 11.60 -17.17 -9.84
CA ALA A 59 11.45 -17.78 -8.52
C ALA A 59 12.79 -17.77 -7.76
N VAL A 60 12.98 -16.76 -6.89
CA VAL A 60 14.21 -16.57 -6.10
C VAL A 60 14.11 -17.32 -4.76
N PRO A 61 14.96 -18.33 -4.51
CA PRO A 61 14.93 -19.08 -3.26
C PRO A 61 15.59 -18.33 -2.10
N ASP A 62 15.11 -18.59 -0.88
CA ASP A 62 15.74 -18.20 0.40
C ASP A 62 17.19 -18.65 0.49
N ARG A 63 17.49 -19.83 -0.09
CA ARG A 63 18.85 -20.36 -0.20
C ARG A 63 18.99 -21.25 -1.43
N LYS A 64 20.07 -21.04 -2.19
CA LYS A 64 20.35 -21.78 -3.43
C LYS A 64 20.62 -23.27 -3.22
N SER A 65 20.97 -23.69 -2.01
CA SER A 65 21.20 -25.10 -1.70
C SER A 65 20.85 -25.45 -0.25
N ALA A 66 20.60 -26.74 -0.02
CA ALA A 66 20.33 -27.31 1.30
C ALA A 66 20.96 -28.70 1.43
N GLU A 67 21.39 -29.05 2.64
CA GLU A 67 21.94 -30.36 2.99
C GLU A 67 20.98 -31.08 3.94
N ALA A 68 20.74 -32.37 3.71
CA ALA A 68 19.96 -33.22 4.61
C ALA A 68 20.56 -34.63 4.73
N ASP A 69 20.18 -35.34 5.79
CA ASP A 69 20.41 -36.78 5.90
C ASP A 69 19.72 -37.53 4.74
N ARG A 70 20.40 -38.55 4.20
CA ARG A 70 19.83 -39.39 3.13
C ARG A 70 18.48 -40.00 3.53
N GLY A 71 17.43 -39.62 2.79
CA GLY A 71 16.05 -40.06 2.99
C GLY A 71 15.20 -39.14 3.88
N ASN A 72 15.70 -37.97 4.25
CA ASN A 72 14.88 -36.88 4.80
C ASN A 72 14.33 -36.00 3.66
N ASP A 73 13.28 -35.23 3.97
CA ASP A 73 12.77 -34.16 3.11
C ASP A 73 13.68 -32.90 3.15
N ILE A 74 13.64 -32.09 2.10
CA ILE A 74 14.24 -30.74 2.03
C ILE A 74 13.18 -29.73 1.61
N SER A 75 13.09 -28.60 2.31
CA SER A 75 12.21 -27.47 1.93
C SER A 75 12.99 -26.24 1.48
N PHE A 76 12.48 -25.55 0.46
CA PHE A 76 12.93 -24.22 0.01
C PHE A 76 11.75 -23.26 0.06
N THR A 77 12.01 -22.00 0.41
CA THR A 77 11.01 -20.92 0.41
C THR A 77 11.33 -19.97 -0.73
N LEU A 78 10.37 -19.75 -1.61
CA LEU A 78 10.59 -19.13 -2.92
C LEU A 78 9.79 -17.83 -3.00
N THR A 79 10.49 -16.74 -3.33
CA THR A 79 9.90 -15.47 -3.74
C THR A 79 9.58 -15.57 -5.21
N LEU A 80 8.34 -15.35 -5.61
CA LEU A 80 7.93 -15.36 -7.02
C LEU A 80 7.83 -13.93 -7.54
N LYS A 81 8.14 -13.70 -8.82
CA LYS A 81 7.74 -12.45 -9.50
C LYS A 81 6.21 -12.29 -9.45
N ASN A 82 5.69 -11.07 -9.62
CA ASN A 82 4.23 -10.85 -9.71
C ASN A 82 3.58 -11.84 -10.70
N GLY A 83 2.49 -12.49 -10.27
CA GLY A 83 1.71 -13.47 -11.01
C GLY A 83 2.44 -14.77 -11.40
N CYS A 84 3.71 -14.95 -11.07
CA CYS A 84 4.43 -16.19 -11.32
C CYS A 84 3.83 -17.32 -10.46
N VAL A 85 3.59 -18.47 -11.06
CA VAL A 85 3.09 -19.70 -10.42
C VAL A 85 4.01 -20.85 -10.80
N ILE A 86 4.56 -21.56 -9.81
CA ILE A 86 5.35 -22.76 -10.06
C ILE A 86 4.43 -23.90 -10.50
N THR A 87 4.64 -24.39 -11.72
CA THR A 87 3.89 -25.51 -12.32
C THR A 87 4.52 -26.87 -12.02
N GLY A 88 5.75 -26.90 -11.51
CA GLY A 88 6.37 -28.09 -10.98
C GLY A 88 7.90 -28.04 -10.95
N THR A 89 8.51 -29.21 -10.93
CA THR A 89 9.97 -29.40 -10.92
C THR A 89 10.34 -30.72 -11.62
N ASP A 90 11.62 -30.91 -11.96
CA ASP A 90 12.16 -32.19 -12.45
C ASP A 90 12.43 -33.22 -11.33
N TYR A 91 12.29 -32.83 -10.07
CA TYR A 91 12.37 -33.75 -8.92
C TYR A 91 11.10 -34.61 -8.79
N GLY A 92 11.27 -35.91 -8.52
CA GLY A 92 10.21 -36.92 -8.70
C GLY A 92 9.06 -36.91 -7.68
N GLU A 93 9.32 -36.55 -6.42
CA GLU A 93 8.30 -36.48 -5.36
C GLU A 93 8.48 -35.18 -4.57
N TYR A 94 7.47 -34.30 -4.58
CA TYR A 94 7.50 -33.02 -3.90
C TYR A 94 6.09 -32.55 -3.52
N ASP A 95 5.99 -31.77 -2.45
CA ASP A 95 4.83 -30.90 -2.19
C ASP A 95 5.16 -29.48 -2.65
N LEU A 96 4.16 -28.73 -3.12
CA LEU A 96 4.23 -27.28 -3.30
C LEU A 96 3.03 -26.65 -2.58
N ALA A 97 3.26 -25.61 -1.77
CA ALA A 97 2.20 -24.88 -1.10
C ALA A 97 2.55 -23.40 -0.93
N ILE A 98 1.60 -22.49 -1.16
CA ILE A 98 1.75 -21.09 -0.77
C ILE A 98 1.58 -20.98 0.75
N LYS A 99 2.48 -20.25 1.42
CA LYS A 99 2.41 -19.94 2.86
C LYS A 99 2.89 -18.50 3.07
N ASN A 100 2.00 -17.66 3.59
CA ASN A 100 2.26 -16.25 3.87
C ASN A 100 2.82 -15.51 2.64
N GLY A 101 2.17 -15.65 1.48
CA GLY A 101 2.58 -15.10 0.18
C GLY A 101 3.73 -15.86 -0.52
N LYS A 102 4.66 -16.45 0.22
CA LYS A 102 5.83 -17.15 -0.34
C LYS A 102 5.48 -18.59 -0.75
N ALA A 103 6.07 -19.08 -1.83
CA ALA A 103 5.86 -20.45 -2.31
C ALA A 103 6.86 -21.42 -1.64
N VAL A 104 6.36 -22.43 -0.93
CA VAL A 104 7.19 -23.42 -0.23
C VAL A 104 7.22 -24.72 -1.03
N LEU A 105 8.39 -25.07 -1.55
CA LEU A 105 8.67 -26.33 -2.25
C LEU A 105 9.30 -27.31 -1.26
N MET A 106 8.69 -28.49 -1.06
CA MET A 106 9.20 -29.54 -0.18
C MET A 106 9.49 -30.82 -0.97
N LEU A 107 10.77 -31.05 -1.27
CA LEU A 107 11.27 -32.23 -1.94
C LEU A 107 11.32 -33.42 -0.98
N LYS A 108 10.79 -34.57 -1.39
CA LYS A 108 10.66 -35.77 -0.55
C LYS A 108 11.86 -36.70 -0.64
N ASP A 109 12.12 -37.42 0.45
CA ASP A 109 12.98 -38.62 0.48
C ASP A 109 14.30 -38.45 -0.30
N VAL A 110 15.09 -37.43 0.08
CA VAL A 110 16.28 -37.01 -0.67
C VAL A 110 17.39 -38.06 -0.52
N ARG A 111 17.46 -38.99 -1.47
CA ARG A 111 18.37 -40.16 -1.44
C ARG A 111 19.73 -39.94 -2.10
N TYR A 112 19.92 -38.85 -2.83
CA TYR A 112 21.16 -38.53 -3.55
C TYR A 112 21.31 -37.01 -3.66
N SER A 113 22.54 -36.51 -3.68
CA SER A 113 22.80 -35.11 -4.05
C SER A 113 22.40 -34.86 -5.50
N THR A 114 21.69 -33.77 -5.79
CA THR A 114 21.17 -33.45 -7.12
C THR A 114 21.04 -31.95 -7.34
N ILE A 115 21.00 -31.54 -8.61
CA ILE A 115 20.47 -30.24 -9.01
C ILE A 115 18.97 -30.42 -9.26
N VAL A 116 18.17 -29.38 -9.03
CA VAL A 116 16.70 -29.38 -9.19
C VAL A 116 16.26 -28.14 -9.94
N ARG A 117 15.49 -28.31 -11.01
CA ARG A 117 14.95 -27.25 -11.86
C ARG A 117 13.51 -26.94 -11.46
N LEU A 118 13.13 -25.67 -11.52
CA LEU A 118 11.74 -25.22 -11.37
C LEU A 118 11.10 -25.00 -12.75
N TYR A 119 9.79 -25.22 -12.83
CA TYR A 119 8.95 -24.85 -13.97
C TYR A 119 7.93 -23.80 -13.52
N THR A 120 7.74 -22.75 -14.31
CA THR A 120 6.87 -21.62 -14.00
C THR A 120 5.82 -21.38 -15.09
N THR A 121 4.75 -20.70 -14.72
CA THR A 121 3.79 -20.04 -15.62
C THR A 121 3.38 -18.72 -14.98
N TYR A 122 2.51 -17.95 -15.65
CA TYR A 122 2.00 -16.70 -15.10
C TYR A 122 0.47 -16.66 -15.12
N GLU A 123 -0.13 -16.31 -13.98
CA GLU A 123 -1.43 -15.64 -13.97
C GLU A 123 -1.24 -14.22 -14.50
N CYS A 124 -2.19 -13.76 -15.31
CA CYS A 124 -2.14 -12.46 -15.97
C CYS A 124 -3.53 -11.83 -16.05
N ARG A 125 -3.59 -10.52 -15.86
CA ARG A 125 -4.72 -9.71 -16.31
C ARG A 125 -4.57 -9.45 -17.81
N THR A 126 -5.68 -9.46 -18.53
CA THR A 126 -5.71 -9.04 -19.95
C THR A 126 -6.32 -7.64 -20.06
N TYR A 127 -5.61 -6.75 -20.74
CA TYR A 127 -6.00 -5.38 -21.02
C TYR A 127 -6.37 -5.25 -22.49
N PHE A 128 -7.63 -4.90 -22.77
CA PHE A 128 -8.16 -4.79 -24.12
C PHE A 128 -8.16 -3.32 -24.59
N PRO A 129 -7.68 -3.03 -25.82
CA PRO A 129 -7.71 -1.66 -26.37
C PRO A 129 -9.12 -1.11 -26.61
N ASN A 130 -10.16 -1.95 -26.55
CA ASN A 130 -11.58 -1.56 -26.56
C ASN A 130 -11.98 -0.50 -27.61
N GLY A 131 -11.48 -0.66 -28.85
CA GLY A 131 -11.69 0.28 -29.95
C GLY A 131 -10.56 1.28 -30.22
N GLY A 132 -9.48 1.25 -29.42
CA GLY A 132 -8.18 1.78 -29.81
C GLY A 132 -7.33 0.80 -30.63
N GLU A 133 -6.09 1.17 -30.87
CA GLU A 133 -5.12 0.44 -31.70
C GLU A 133 -4.35 -0.64 -30.92
N GLY A 134 -3.77 -1.59 -31.65
CA GLY A 134 -2.95 -2.67 -31.11
C GLY A 134 -3.73 -3.96 -30.77
N ASP A 135 -3.00 -4.95 -30.25
CA ASP A 135 -3.54 -6.20 -29.72
C ASP A 135 -3.69 -6.12 -28.18
N PRO A 136 -4.58 -6.93 -27.56
CA PRO A 136 -4.71 -6.98 -26.11
C PRO A 136 -3.42 -7.36 -25.39
N VAL A 137 -3.03 -6.58 -24.38
CA VAL A 137 -1.81 -6.77 -23.59
C VAL A 137 -2.10 -7.70 -22.41
N ARG A 138 -1.16 -8.58 -22.08
CA ARG A 138 -1.21 -9.41 -20.87
C ARG A 138 -0.06 -9.04 -19.95
N VAL A 139 -0.39 -8.58 -18.74
CA VAL A 139 0.58 -8.29 -17.67
C VAL A 139 0.33 -9.26 -16.53
N SER A 140 1.39 -9.69 -15.84
CA SER A 140 1.24 -10.61 -14.72
C SER A 140 0.46 -9.99 -13.56
N PHE A 141 -0.23 -10.84 -12.81
CA PHE A 141 -1.22 -10.43 -11.80
C PHE A 141 -1.29 -11.47 -10.67
N SER A 142 -1.41 -11.00 -9.44
CA SER A 142 -1.86 -11.78 -8.29
C SER A 142 -2.73 -10.92 -7.38
N GLU A 143 -3.51 -11.57 -6.51
CA GLU A 143 -4.36 -10.90 -5.49
C GLU A 143 -3.54 -9.91 -4.63
N GLN A 144 -2.28 -10.22 -4.36
CA GLN A 144 -1.38 -9.37 -3.55
C GLN A 144 -0.79 -8.18 -4.32
N ILE A 145 -0.87 -8.17 -5.66
CA ILE A 145 -0.19 -7.22 -6.54
C ILE A 145 -1.12 -6.88 -7.72
N SER A 146 -2.31 -6.36 -7.37
CA SER A 146 -3.42 -6.15 -8.30
C SER A 146 -3.44 -4.76 -8.97
N ASN A 147 -2.32 -4.03 -8.95
CA ASN A 147 -2.18 -2.71 -9.59
C ASN A 147 -2.46 -2.73 -11.11
N THR A 148 -2.82 -1.58 -11.68
CA THR A 148 -3.32 -1.42 -13.07
C THR A 148 -2.49 -0.46 -13.94
N LEU A 149 -1.26 -0.11 -13.53
CA LEU A 149 -0.32 0.60 -14.40
C LEU A 149 0.09 -0.28 -15.60
N THR A 150 -0.12 0.25 -16.81
CA THR A 150 0.49 -0.22 -18.06
C THR A 150 0.81 1.00 -18.92
N GLU A 151 1.56 0.80 -20.01
CA GLU A 151 1.53 1.73 -21.14
C GLU A 151 0.08 1.90 -21.64
N PRO A 152 -0.38 3.13 -21.95
CA PRO A 152 -1.72 3.34 -22.50
C PRO A 152 -1.81 2.85 -23.95
N PHE A 153 -3.02 2.47 -24.37
CA PHE A 153 -3.34 2.30 -25.78
C PHE A 153 -3.52 3.66 -26.47
N ILE A 154 -3.43 3.68 -27.80
CA ILE A 154 -3.64 4.89 -28.63
C ILE A 154 -4.95 4.77 -29.39
N ARG A 155 -5.66 5.90 -29.57
CA ARG A 155 -6.86 5.99 -30.42
C ARG A 155 -7.05 7.41 -30.94
N GLU A 156 -6.97 7.62 -32.24
CA GLU A 156 -7.14 8.95 -32.86
C GLU A 156 -8.44 9.65 -32.42
N GLY A 157 -8.32 10.84 -31.81
CA GLY A 157 -9.45 11.62 -31.29
C GLY A 157 -9.92 11.26 -29.87
N TYR A 158 -9.20 10.40 -29.14
CA TYR A 158 -9.57 9.94 -27.79
C TYR A 158 -8.35 9.77 -26.88
N LEU A 159 -8.47 10.24 -25.64
CA LEU A 159 -7.52 9.97 -24.57
C LEU A 159 -7.98 8.74 -23.75
N GLN A 160 -7.05 7.86 -23.35
CA GLN A 160 -7.34 6.78 -22.42
C GLN A 160 -7.27 7.30 -20.97
N SER A 161 -8.43 7.50 -20.32
CA SER A 161 -8.49 7.98 -18.93
C SER A 161 -8.23 6.90 -17.88
N GLY A 162 -8.22 5.62 -18.29
CA GLY A 162 -8.05 4.47 -17.41
C GLY A 162 -8.66 3.22 -18.01
N TRP A 163 -9.30 2.42 -17.16
CA TRP A 163 -9.92 1.15 -17.50
C TRP A 163 -11.39 1.10 -17.07
N ASN A 164 -12.12 0.15 -17.65
CA ASN A 164 -13.48 -0.20 -17.27
C ASN A 164 -13.54 -1.73 -17.05
N THR A 165 -14.32 -2.18 -16.06
CA THR A 165 -14.51 -3.63 -15.80
C THR A 165 -15.43 -4.32 -16.82
N LYS A 166 -15.95 -3.60 -17.82
CA LYS A 166 -16.72 -4.15 -18.95
C LYS A 166 -16.38 -3.45 -20.28
N PRO A 167 -16.49 -4.16 -21.43
CA PRO A 167 -16.24 -3.57 -22.75
C PRO A 167 -17.23 -2.46 -23.13
N ASP A 168 -18.46 -2.53 -22.65
CA ASP A 168 -19.54 -1.58 -22.99
C ASP A 168 -19.52 -0.28 -22.19
N GLY A 169 -18.52 -0.10 -21.30
CA GLY A 169 -18.42 1.05 -20.41
C GLY A 169 -19.35 1.01 -19.19
N SER A 170 -20.20 0.00 -19.04
CA SER A 170 -21.16 -0.11 -17.91
C SER A 170 -20.58 -0.75 -16.64
N GLY A 171 -19.26 -0.99 -16.60
CA GLY A 171 -18.54 -1.50 -15.44
C GLY A 171 -18.13 -0.39 -14.47
N GLU A 172 -17.24 -0.73 -13.54
CA GLU A 172 -16.55 0.24 -12.70
C GLU A 172 -15.39 0.88 -13.47
N TYR A 173 -15.18 2.19 -13.30
CA TYR A 173 -13.96 2.86 -13.77
C TYR A 173 -12.81 2.58 -12.80
N ILE A 174 -11.67 2.16 -13.35
CA ILE A 174 -10.44 1.86 -12.61
C ILE A 174 -9.32 2.70 -13.22
N GLY A 175 -8.78 3.66 -12.47
CA GLY A 175 -7.65 4.47 -12.92
C GLY A 175 -6.36 3.66 -13.00
N PHE A 176 -5.40 4.06 -13.83
CA PHE A 176 -4.04 3.51 -13.80
C PHE A 176 -3.45 3.68 -12.38
N GLY A 177 -2.74 2.67 -11.87
CA GLY A 177 -2.21 2.73 -10.49
C GLY A 177 -3.23 2.41 -9.40
N SER A 178 -4.49 2.08 -9.75
CA SER A 178 -5.47 1.54 -8.80
C SER A 178 -5.35 0.01 -8.68
N ARG A 179 -5.81 -0.58 -7.57
CA ARG A 179 -6.00 -2.03 -7.39
C ARG A 179 -7.33 -2.51 -7.97
N CYS A 180 -7.38 -3.75 -8.44
CA CYS A 180 -8.58 -4.36 -9.04
C CYS A 180 -8.45 -5.88 -9.20
N GLU A 181 -9.42 -6.67 -8.74
CA GLU A 181 -9.34 -8.15 -8.86
C GLU A 181 -9.87 -8.71 -10.20
N GLU A 182 -10.30 -7.85 -11.11
CA GLU A 182 -10.78 -8.28 -12.42
C GLU A 182 -9.63 -8.80 -13.30
N LYS A 183 -9.84 -9.97 -13.92
CA LYS A 183 -8.86 -10.60 -14.82
C LYS A 183 -8.92 -10.08 -16.27
N GLU A 184 -9.93 -9.28 -16.58
CA GLU A 184 -10.09 -8.55 -17.83
C GLU A 184 -10.40 -7.08 -17.56
N LEU A 185 -9.67 -6.17 -18.19
CA LEU A 185 -9.93 -4.73 -18.15
C LEU A 185 -9.96 -4.16 -19.57
N TYR A 186 -10.84 -3.19 -19.78
CA TYR A 186 -11.16 -2.64 -21.09
C TYR A 186 -10.82 -1.15 -21.11
N ALA A 187 -10.09 -0.65 -22.10
CA ALA A 187 -9.68 0.75 -22.14
C ALA A 187 -10.90 1.71 -22.07
N GLN A 188 -10.86 2.64 -21.11
CA GLN A 188 -11.85 3.71 -20.96
C GLN A 188 -11.44 4.89 -21.82
N TRP A 189 -12.24 5.17 -22.85
CA TRP A 189 -11.94 6.20 -23.86
C TRP A 189 -12.74 7.47 -23.63
N GLU A 190 -12.03 8.57 -23.43
CA GLU A 190 -12.59 9.92 -23.37
C GLU A 190 -12.39 10.60 -24.72
N LYS A 191 -13.48 11.03 -25.36
CA LYS A 191 -13.35 11.73 -26.64
C LYS A 191 -12.70 13.10 -26.40
N GLU A 192 -11.64 13.38 -27.14
CA GLU A 192 -10.94 14.66 -27.06
C GLU A 192 -11.88 15.83 -27.37
N THR A 193 -11.66 16.94 -26.67
CA THR A 193 -12.34 18.21 -26.94
C THR A 193 -11.73 18.83 -28.20
N GLU A 194 -12.57 19.39 -29.07
CA GLU A 194 -12.14 19.89 -30.39
C GLU A 194 -11.04 20.97 -30.24
N GLU A 195 -9.99 20.93 -31.06
CA GLU A 195 -8.88 21.91 -30.99
C GLU A 195 -9.36 23.37 -31.07
N SER A 196 -10.47 23.62 -31.77
CA SER A 196 -11.09 24.95 -31.89
C SER A 196 -11.61 25.55 -30.59
N ASP A 197 -11.84 24.73 -29.57
CA ASP A 197 -12.32 25.18 -28.26
C ASP A 197 -11.17 25.69 -27.36
N PHE A 198 -9.92 25.55 -27.78
CA PHE A 198 -8.73 26.00 -27.05
C PHE A 198 -8.04 27.19 -27.74
N ALA A 199 -7.60 28.16 -26.95
CA ALA A 199 -6.58 29.12 -27.36
C ALA A 199 -5.23 28.65 -26.82
N PHE A 200 -4.22 28.55 -27.69
CA PHE A 200 -2.91 28.01 -27.33
C PHE A 200 -1.77 28.69 -28.11
N ILE A 201 -0.55 28.51 -27.62
CA ILE A 201 0.69 28.96 -28.25
C ILE A 201 1.60 27.75 -28.47
N CYS A 202 2.00 27.51 -29.72
CA CYS A 202 3.04 26.54 -30.04
C CYS A 202 4.43 27.17 -29.92
N THR A 203 5.33 26.49 -29.21
CA THR A 203 6.78 26.73 -29.22
C THR A 203 7.44 25.79 -30.25
N GLU A 204 8.76 25.77 -30.31
CA GLU A 204 9.48 24.78 -31.12
C GLU A 204 9.29 23.33 -30.59
N GLU A 205 9.03 23.16 -29.29
CA GLU A 205 9.00 21.85 -28.61
C GLU A 205 7.60 21.42 -28.12
N SER A 206 6.72 22.38 -27.80
CA SER A 206 5.48 22.12 -27.04
C SER A 206 4.32 23.06 -27.40
N ALA A 207 3.10 22.63 -27.07
CA ALA A 207 1.93 23.49 -26.98
C ALA A 207 1.70 23.96 -25.54
N ILE A 208 1.22 25.19 -25.40
CA ILE A 208 0.95 25.87 -24.15
C ILE A 208 -0.50 26.39 -24.20
N VAL A 209 -1.37 25.91 -23.32
CA VAL A 209 -2.80 26.30 -23.28
C VAL A 209 -2.92 27.67 -22.62
N THR A 210 -3.60 28.61 -23.28
CA THR A 210 -3.74 30.02 -22.84
C THR A 210 -5.19 30.49 -22.70
N GLY A 211 -6.17 29.67 -23.12
CA GLY A 211 -7.60 29.97 -22.98
C GLY A 211 -8.48 28.81 -23.41
N TYR A 212 -9.74 28.84 -22.99
CA TYR A 212 -10.79 27.89 -23.36
C TYR A 212 -12.08 28.62 -23.71
N HIS A 213 -12.77 28.13 -24.75
CA HIS A 213 -13.94 28.77 -25.36
C HIS A 213 -15.11 27.79 -25.59
N GLY A 214 -14.90 26.50 -25.33
CA GLY A 214 -15.94 25.48 -25.43
C GLY A 214 -17.02 25.58 -24.34
N GLN A 215 -18.08 24.79 -24.52
CA GLN A 215 -19.27 24.80 -23.64
C GLN A 215 -19.71 23.38 -23.23
N ALA A 216 -18.81 22.40 -23.33
CA ALA A 216 -19.07 21.03 -22.91
C ALA A 216 -19.10 20.90 -21.38
N VAL A 217 -19.86 19.92 -20.87
CA VAL A 217 -19.90 19.61 -19.41
C VAL A 217 -18.60 18.95 -18.94
N ARG A 218 -17.94 18.20 -19.84
CA ARG A 218 -16.63 17.58 -19.67
C ARG A 218 -15.66 18.20 -20.66
N CYS A 219 -14.52 18.69 -20.18
CA CYS A 219 -13.38 19.09 -21.00
C CYS A 219 -12.31 18.00 -20.93
N VAL A 220 -11.86 17.53 -22.10
CA VAL A 220 -10.80 16.53 -22.26
C VAL A 220 -9.68 17.19 -23.05
N LEU A 221 -8.59 17.53 -22.37
CA LEU A 221 -7.45 18.22 -22.98
C LEU A 221 -6.67 17.23 -23.87
N PRO A 222 -6.52 17.49 -25.19
CA PRO A 222 -5.79 16.61 -26.10
C PRO A 222 -4.31 16.49 -25.76
N ASP A 223 -3.67 15.40 -26.21
CA ASP A 223 -2.22 15.20 -26.08
C ASP A 223 -1.42 16.19 -26.95
N THR A 224 -2.02 16.71 -28.03
CA THR A 224 -1.40 17.73 -28.89
C THR A 224 -2.38 18.82 -29.29
N LEU A 225 -1.87 20.05 -29.41
CA LEU A 225 -2.57 21.18 -30.02
C LEU A 225 -1.65 21.82 -31.08
N GLY A 226 -2.16 22.09 -32.28
CA GLY A 226 -1.38 22.56 -33.42
C GLY A 226 -0.27 21.59 -33.85
N GLY A 227 -0.45 20.29 -33.59
CA GLY A 227 0.58 19.25 -33.82
C GLY A 227 1.79 19.34 -32.87
N LYS A 228 1.65 19.98 -31.70
CA LYS A 228 2.68 20.03 -30.65
C LYS A 228 2.14 19.45 -29.34
N THR A 229 2.95 18.63 -28.67
CA THR A 229 2.61 18.01 -27.38
C THR A 229 2.27 19.07 -26.33
N VAL A 230 1.13 18.97 -25.67
CA VAL A 230 0.71 19.93 -24.63
C VAL A 230 1.58 19.74 -23.39
N ARG A 231 2.21 20.80 -22.88
CA ARG A 231 3.08 20.72 -21.68
C ARG A 231 2.67 21.63 -20.54
N VAL A 232 2.03 22.77 -20.83
CA VAL A 232 1.71 23.79 -19.82
C VAL A 232 0.26 24.26 -19.98
N ILE A 233 -0.49 24.26 -18.88
CA ILE A 233 -1.75 24.98 -18.72
C ILE A 233 -1.42 26.29 -17.98
N ARG A 234 -1.67 27.44 -18.62
CA ARG A 234 -1.30 28.74 -18.04
C ARG A 234 -2.32 29.32 -17.08
N GLN A 235 -1.88 30.30 -16.29
CA GLN A 235 -2.74 31.18 -15.51
C GLN A 235 -3.87 31.73 -16.40
N GLY A 236 -5.11 31.58 -15.94
CA GLY A 236 -6.29 32.04 -16.66
C GLY A 236 -6.80 31.14 -17.80
N ALA A 237 -6.10 30.08 -18.18
CA ALA A 237 -6.43 29.28 -19.36
C ALA A 237 -7.83 28.63 -19.31
N PHE A 238 -8.31 28.30 -18.11
CA PHE A 238 -9.64 27.74 -17.85
C PHE A 238 -10.42 28.59 -16.82
N ALA A 239 -10.04 29.85 -16.61
CA ALA A 239 -10.68 30.69 -15.61
C ALA A 239 -12.12 31.05 -15.99
N ASN A 240 -13.05 30.89 -15.04
CA ASN A 240 -14.50 31.00 -15.22
C ASN A 240 -15.09 30.00 -16.22
N ALA A 241 -14.43 28.86 -16.48
CA ALA A 241 -14.97 27.81 -17.33
C ALA A 241 -16.19 27.12 -16.68
N GLU A 242 -17.19 26.80 -17.50
CA GLU A 242 -18.49 26.27 -17.05
C GLU A 242 -18.54 24.72 -16.97
N PHE A 243 -17.48 24.01 -17.36
CA PHE A 243 -17.42 22.55 -17.25
C PHE A 243 -17.33 22.09 -15.79
N THR A 244 -17.91 20.93 -15.49
CA THR A 244 -17.85 20.30 -14.17
C THR A 244 -16.82 19.19 -14.08
N GLU A 245 -16.30 18.72 -15.21
CA GLU A 245 -15.35 17.60 -15.28
C GLU A 245 -14.17 17.99 -16.19
N PHE A 246 -12.94 17.82 -15.70
CA PHE A 246 -11.71 18.04 -16.47
C PHE A 246 -10.86 16.78 -16.50
N VAL A 247 -10.56 16.30 -17.71
CA VAL A 247 -9.60 15.22 -17.94
C VAL A 247 -8.33 15.84 -18.52
N CYS A 248 -7.26 15.84 -17.74
CA CYS A 248 -5.95 16.29 -18.20
C CYS A 248 -5.35 15.27 -19.17
N SER A 249 -4.50 15.74 -20.10
CA SER A 249 -3.56 14.85 -20.78
C SER A 249 -2.40 14.50 -19.85
N ASP A 250 -1.92 13.26 -19.92
CA ASP A 250 -0.68 12.84 -19.21
C ASP A 250 0.58 13.49 -19.78
N THR A 251 0.48 14.20 -20.91
CA THR A 251 1.58 14.97 -21.47
C THR A 251 1.85 16.27 -20.70
N VAL A 252 0.88 16.78 -19.93
CA VAL A 252 1.00 18.04 -19.17
C VAL A 252 2.00 17.90 -18.02
N GLN A 253 2.92 18.86 -17.93
CA GLN A 253 3.96 18.92 -16.88
C GLN A 253 3.73 20.06 -15.89
N THR A 254 2.99 21.10 -16.26
CA THR A 254 2.76 22.28 -15.40
C THR A 254 1.32 22.79 -15.50
N ILE A 255 0.69 22.99 -14.34
CA ILE A 255 -0.56 23.73 -14.20
C ILE A 255 -0.27 25.00 -13.38
N GLU A 256 -0.09 26.14 -14.07
CA GLU A 256 0.24 27.43 -13.44
C GLU A 256 -0.85 27.86 -12.42
N ALA A 257 -0.45 28.64 -11.41
CA ALA A 257 -1.38 29.21 -10.43
C ALA A 257 -2.46 30.08 -11.11
N GLY A 258 -3.72 29.93 -10.69
CA GLY A 258 -4.88 30.57 -11.31
C GLY A 258 -5.29 29.97 -12.68
N ALA A 259 -4.78 28.80 -13.08
CA ALA A 259 -5.16 28.16 -14.34
C ALA A 259 -6.68 27.95 -14.49
N PHE A 260 -7.34 27.44 -13.44
CA PHE A 260 -8.78 27.14 -13.42
C PHE A 260 -9.59 28.16 -12.61
N GLU A 261 -9.05 29.35 -12.31
CA GLU A 261 -9.66 30.31 -11.36
C GLU A 261 -11.18 30.55 -11.58
N ASN A 262 -12.00 30.33 -10.53
CA ASN A 262 -13.47 30.40 -10.57
C ASN A 262 -14.16 29.46 -11.59
N SER A 263 -13.49 28.40 -12.04
CA SER A 263 -14.11 27.32 -12.84
C SER A 263 -15.11 26.51 -12.02
N ARG A 264 -16.09 25.89 -12.69
CA ARG A 264 -17.09 25.00 -12.06
C ARG A 264 -16.64 23.55 -11.90
N VAL A 265 -15.36 23.26 -12.13
CA VAL A 265 -14.81 21.91 -12.08
C VAL A 265 -14.99 21.25 -10.70
N GLU A 266 -15.75 20.15 -10.66
CA GLU A 266 -15.96 19.29 -9.49
C GLU A 266 -15.07 18.04 -9.54
N ALA A 267 -14.79 17.52 -10.73
CA ALA A 267 -13.98 16.31 -10.92
C ALA A 267 -12.77 16.60 -11.81
N VAL A 268 -11.58 16.20 -11.35
CA VAL A 268 -10.31 16.39 -12.06
C VAL A 268 -9.61 15.04 -12.21
N THR A 269 -9.22 14.67 -13.42
CA THR A 269 -8.32 13.54 -13.68
C THR A 269 -6.92 14.07 -13.96
N LEU A 270 -5.94 13.61 -13.17
CA LEU A 270 -4.52 13.99 -13.24
C LEU A 270 -3.63 12.75 -13.29
N PHE A 271 -2.35 12.94 -13.64
CA PHE A 271 -1.34 11.89 -13.70
C PHE A 271 -0.10 12.24 -12.86
N ASP A 272 0.56 11.23 -12.29
CA ASP A 272 1.69 11.40 -11.36
C ASP A 272 3.06 11.71 -12.01
N ASN A 273 3.07 11.94 -13.33
CA ASN A 273 4.19 12.50 -14.08
C ASN A 273 4.14 14.04 -14.20
N LEU A 274 3.12 14.69 -13.60
CA LEU A 274 3.03 16.13 -13.47
C LEU A 274 4.16 16.69 -12.58
N LEU A 275 4.74 17.83 -12.96
CA LEU A 275 5.92 18.42 -12.29
C LEU A 275 5.61 19.66 -11.45
N GLN A 276 4.47 20.32 -11.70
CA GLN A 276 4.05 21.50 -10.95
C GLN A 276 2.52 21.66 -10.94
N ILE A 277 1.96 21.81 -9.74
CA ILE A 277 0.56 22.13 -9.45
C ILE A 277 0.47 22.89 -8.10
N SER A 278 -0.66 23.52 -7.78
CA SER A 278 -0.90 24.18 -6.49
C SER A 278 -2.39 24.32 -6.21
N ASP A 279 -2.80 24.59 -4.97
CA ASP A 279 -4.21 24.90 -4.63
C ASP A 279 -4.67 26.18 -5.35
N GLU A 280 -3.76 27.13 -5.50
CA GLU A 280 -3.96 28.34 -6.31
C GLU A 280 -4.24 28.04 -7.80
N SER A 281 -3.76 26.92 -8.35
CA SER A 281 -4.10 26.48 -9.71
C SER A 281 -5.60 26.22 -9.89
N PHE A 282 -6.30 25.86 -8.80
CA PHE A 282 -7.74 25.60 -8.73
C PHE A 282 -8.47 26.61 -7.81
N ARG A 283 -7.94 27.84 -7.67
CA ARG A 283 -8.51 28.89 -6.81
C ARG A 283 -10.02 29.08 -7.05
N ALA A 284 -10.81 28.94 -5.98
CA ALA A 284 -12.27 29.04 -5.96
C ALA A 284 -13.03 28.02 -6.84
N CYS A 285 -12.43 26.88 -7.18
CA CYS A 285 -13.12 25.76 -7.84
C CYS A 285 -13.82 24.84 -6.81
N PRO A 286 -14.99 24.25 -7.13
CA PRO A 286 -15.71 23.33 -6.24
C PRO A 286 -15.17 21.88 -6.30
N VAL A 287 -13.86 21.68 -6.41
CA VAL A 287 -13.25 20.36 -6.63
C VAL A 287 -13.62 19.40 -5.50
N ARG A 288 -14.31 18.32 -5.85
CA ARG A 288 -14.87 17.28 -4.98
C ARG A 288 -14.13 15.95 -5.14
N THR A 289 -13.66 15.64 -6.34
CA THR A 289 -13.05 14.33 -6.65
C THR A 289 -11.81 14.49 -7.52
N LEU A 290 -10.72 13.86 -7.09
CA LEU A 290 -9.48 13.71 -7.86
C LEU A 290 -9.35 12.25 -8.29
N TYR A 291 -9.19 12.02 -9.58
CA TYR A 291 -8.75 10.75 -10.16
C TYR A 291 -7.27 10.86 -10.50
N LEU A 292 -6.39 10.58 -9.53
CA LEU A 292 -4.96 10.48 -9.77
C LEU A 292 -4.64 9.14 -10.44
N ASN A 293 -3.82 9.18 -11.50
CA ASN A 293 -3.50 8.02 -12.33
C ASN A 293 -1.99 7.84 -12.45
N ALA A 294 -1.52 6.60 -12.41
CA ALA A 294 -0.11 6.28 -12.56
C ALA A 294 0.40 6.42 -14.00
N ARG A 295 1.57 7.05 -14.10
CA ARG A 295 2.51 7.05 -15.24
C ARG A 295 3.95 6.78 -14.81
N ARG A 296 4.20 6.70 -13.51
CA ARG A 296 5.50 6.38 -12.91
C ARG A 296 5.47 5.05 -12.18
N ALA A 297 6.65 4.47 -11.98
CA ALA A 297 6.82 3.34 -11.08
C ALA A 297 6.83 3.83 -9.61
N PRO A 298 6.22 3.08 -8.68
CA PRO A 298 6.07 3.50 -7.27
C PRO A 298 7.42 3.69 -6.57
N VAL A 299 7.47 4.51 -5.53
CA VAL A 299 8.69 4.69 -4.70
C VAL A 299 8.49 4.32 -3.22
N TYR A 300 7.24 4.25 -2.77
CA TYR A 300 6.83 3.82 -1.42
C TYR A 300 6.40 2.34 -1.35
N ALA A 301 6.34 1.62 -2.47
CA ALA A 301 6.13 0.16 -2.48
C ALA A 301 7.17 -0.57 -1.58
N GLY A 302 6.70 -1.47 -0.73
CA GLY A 302 7.53 -2.20 0.25
C GLY A 302 7.88 -1.38 1.50
N SER A 303 7.38 -0.15 1.64
CA SER A 303 7.51 0.65 2.87
C SER A 303 6.23 0.56 3.72
N TYR A 304 6.31 1.03 4.97
CA TYR A 304 5.14 1.09 5.85
C TYR A 304 3.98 1.96 5.32
N PHE A 305 4.22 2.87 4.37
CA PHE A 305 3.15 3.59 3.69
C PHE A 305 2.28 2.65 2.84
N SER A 306 2.92 1.75 2.07
CA SER A 306 2.22 0.77 1.22
C SER A 306 1.45 -0.31 1.98
N ALA A 307 1.50 -0.34 3.32
CA ALA A 307 0.64 -1.18 4.14
C ALA A 307 -0.78 -0.61 4.34
N PHE A 308 -1.01 0.69 4.08
CA PHE A 308 -2.35 1.27 4.22
C PHE A 308 -3.36 0.77 3.16
N PRO A 309 -2.99 0.57 1.88
CA PRO A 309 -3.87 -0.07 0.91
C PRO A 309 -4.17 -1.52 1.27
N ASP A 310 -3.19 -2.31 1.75
CA ASP A 310 -3.41 -3.68 2.22
C ASP A 310 -4.41 -3.74 3.40
N LYS A 311 -4.29 -2.79 4.35
CA LYS A 311 -5.24 -2.62 5.47
C LYS A 311 -6.64 -2.23 4.98
N CYS A 312 -6.73 -1.32 4.00
CA CYS A 312 -8.00 -0.96 3.36
C CYS A 312 -8.62 -2.16 2.63
N GLU A 313 -7.83 -2.96 1.93
CA GLU A 313 -8.27 -4.16 1.21
C GLU A 313 -8.88 -5.20 2.17
N ARG A 314 -8.26 -5.43 3.34
CA ARG A 314 -8.89 -6.21 4.43
C ARG A 314 -10.21 -5.57 4.85
N LEU A 315 -10.21 -4.26 5.14
CA LEU A 315 -11.36 -3.53 5.67
C LEU A 315 -12.59 -3.58 4.74
N PHE A 316 -12.41 -3.28 3.45
CA PHE A 316 -13.47 -3.28 2.45
C PHE A 316 -13.94 -4.71 2.07
N SER A 317 -13.07 -5.73 2.19
CA SER A 317 -13.45 -7.12 1.93
C SER A 317 -14.19 -7.80 3.11
N ARG A 318 -14.20 -7.22 4.31
CA ARG A 318 -14.99 -7.73 5.45
C ARG A 318 -16.48 -7.47 5.22
N THR A 319 -17.30 -8.51 5.26
CA THR A 319 -18.77 -8.38 5.13
C THR A 319 -19.53 -8.60 6.44
N GLY A 320 -18.88 -9.09 7.50
CA GLY A 320 -19.43 -9.15 8.85
C GLY A 320 -19.43 -7.80 9.57
N LYS A 321 -19.86 -7.82 10.84
CA LYS A 321 -19.58 -6.72 11.78
C LYS A 321 -18.06 -6.59 11.94
N LYS A 322 -17.56 -5.41 12.29
CA LYS A 322 -16.12 -5.14 12.42
C LYS A 322 -15.76 -4.53 13.76
N ILE A 323 -14.59 -4.87 14.28
CA ILE A 323 -13.85 -4.04 15.24
C ILE A 323 -12.68 -3.44 14.47
N VAL A 324 -12.73 -2.14 14.25
CA VAL A 324 -11.68 -1.39 13.55
C VAL A 324 -10.86 -0.63 14.57
N LEU A 325 -9.57 -0.91 14.61
CA LEU A 325 -8.61 -0.24 15.50
C LEU A 325 -7.95 0.91 14.72
N PHE A 326 -8.16 2.16 15.13
CA PHE A 326 -7.50 3.32 14.53
C PHE A 326 -6.69 4.10 15.56
N SER A 327 -5.50 4.51 15.11
CA SER A 327 -4.46 5.24 15.84
C SER A 327 -3.31 5.51 14.87
N GLY A 328 -2.27 6.19 15.32
CA GLY A 328 -1.07 6.40 14.53
C GLY A 328 -0.18 5.15 14.43
N SER A 329 1.12 5.35 14.62
CA SER A 329 2.11 4.28 14.57
C SER A 329 1.95 3.28 15.73
N SER A 330 1.52 3.74 16.90
CA SER A 330 1.25 2.91 18.08
C SER A 330 0.32 1.73 17.80
N GLY A 331 -0.76 1.90 17.01
CA GLY A 331 -1.65 0.80 16.64
C GLY A 331 -0.98 -0.22 15.72
N ARG A 332 -0.13 0.24 14.79
CA ARG A 332 0.65 -0.63 13.89
C ARG A 332 1.52 -1.61 14.68
N TYR A 333 2.11 -1.16 15.80
CA TYR A 333 2.97 -1.97 16.66
C TYR A 333 2.29 -2.60 17.88
N GLY A 334 1.08 -2.15 18.26
CA GLY A 334 0.60 -2.24 19.66
C GLY A 334 -0.51 -3.24 19.96
N TYR A 335 -0.99 -3.98 18.97
CA TYR A 335 -2.10 -4.94 19.11
C TYR A 335 -1.73 -6.34 18.60
N ASP A 336 -2.18 -7.38 19.30
CA ASP A 336 -2.44 -8.69 18.70
C ASP A 336 -3.91 -8.71 18.29
N SER A 337 -4.19 -8.29 17.05
CA SER A 337 -5.56 -8.27 16.54
C SER A 337 -6.18 -9.66 16.47
N GLN A 338 -5.37 -10.71 16.36
CA GLN A 338 -5.85 -12.10 16.39
C GLN A 338 -6.25 -12.54 17.81
N ALA A 339 -5.73 -11.93 18.87
CA ALA A 339 -6.23 -12.15 20.23
C ALA A 339 -7.59 -11.45 20.46
N ILE A 340 -7.75 -10.24 19.91
CA ILE A 340 -9.02 -9.48 19.94
C ILE A 340 -10.11 -10.24 19.16
N ASP A 341 -9.78 -10.77 17.98
CA ASP A 341 -10.70 -11.53 17.12
C ASP A 341 -11.22 -12.80 17.81
N LYS A 342 -10.32 -13.55 18.48
CA LYS A 342 -10.67 -14.70 19.33
C LYS A 342 -11.55 -14.32 20.54
N ALA A 343 -11.44 -13.11 21.07
CA ALA A 343 -12.22 -12.64 22.21
C ALA A 343 -13.63 -12.19 21.79
N PHE A 344 -13.78 -11.61 20.60
CA PHE A 344 -15.01 -10.97 20.11
C PHE A 344 -15.50 -11.58 18.79
N THR A 345 -15.73 -12.90 18.79
CA THR A 345 -16.04 -13.74 17.60
C THR A 345 -17.33 -13.41 16.82
N GLU A 346 -18.03 -12.33 17.17
CA GLU A 346 -19.08 -11.72 16.35
C GLU A 346 -18.54 -10.72 15.30
N TYR A 347 -17.27 -10.32 15.39
CA TYR A 347 -16.67 -9.21 14.64
C TYR A 347 -15.39 -9.65 13.92
N ASP A 348 -15.24 -9.27 12.64
CA ASP A 348 -13.95 -9.28 11.94
C ASP A 348 -13.05 -8.18 12.53
N VAL A 349 -11.85 -8.49 13.03
CA VAL A 349 -10.91 -7.44 13.49
C VAL A 349 -10.06 -6.90 12.33
N VAL A 350 -9.85 -5.58 12.30
CA VAL A 350 -9.01 -4.86 11.33
C VAL A 350 -8.17 -3.79 12.04
N ASN A 351 -6.84 -3.85 11.89
CA ASN A 351 -5.92 -2.83 12.42
C ASN A 351 -5.57 -1.81 11.34
N MET A 352 -6.09 -0.59 11.47
CA MET A 352 -5.85 0.53 10.55
C MET A 352 -4.71 1.46 10.99
N GLY A 353 -3.93 1.12 12.02
CA GLY A 353 -2.80 1.95 12.48
C GLY A 353 -1.65 2.03 11.47
N THR A 354 -1.13 3.23 11.22
CA THR A 354 -0.18 3.53 10.14
C THR A 354 1.02 4.38 10.61
N TYR A 355 0.96 5.70 10.40
CA TYR A 355 2.01 6.69 10.66
C TYR A 355 1.37 7.88 11.36
N ALA A 356 1.84 8.24 12.56
CA ALA A 356 1.14 9.20 13.40
C ALA A 356 1.16 10.65 12.87
N TYR A 357 2.18 10.99 12.08
CA TYR A 357 2.48 12.37 11.65
C TYR A 357 1.93 12.71 10.25
N THR A 358 0.98 11.93 9.74
CA THR A 358 0.07 12.31 8.65
C THR A 358 -1.34 12.50 9.19
N ASN A 359 -2.13 13.37 8.59
CA ASN A 359 -3.46 13.75 9.06
C ASN A 359 -4.34 12.49 9.24
N ALA A 360 -4.94 12.33 10.43
CA ALA A 360 -5.85 11.23 10.71
C ALA A 360 -7.16 11.36 9.91
N ARG A 361 -7.58 12.58 9.59
CA ARG A 361 -8.89 12.87 9.00
C ARG A 361 -9.18 12.17 7.65
N PRO A 362 -8.31 12.23 6.62
CA PRO A 362 -8.57 11.53 5.36
C PRO A 362 -8.55 10.01 5.51
N GLN A 363 -7.73 9.47 6.43
CA GLN A 363 -7.72 8.04 6.74
C GLN A 363 -9.04 7.61 7.39
N LEU A 364 -9.52 8.37 8.38
CA LEU A 364 -10.82 8.16 9.02
C LEU A 364 -11.97 8.28 8.00
N ASP A 365 -11.93 9.21 7.05
CA ASP A 365 -12.95 9.31 5.99
C ASP A 365 -12.98 8.09 5.05
N ILE A 366 -11.82 7.53 4.71
CA ILE A 366 -11.72 6.26 3.96
C ILE A 366 -12.31 5.11 4.79
N ILE A 367 -11.91 4.97 6.05
CA ILE A 367 -12.40 3.93 6.97
C ILE A 367 -13.93 4.01 7.13
N ARG A 368 -14.46 5.23 7.26
CA ARG A 368 -15.90 5.53 7.36
C ARG A 368 -16.70 5.14 6.12
N ARG A 369 -16.07 4.95 4.95
CA ARG A 369 -16.77 4.36 3.79
C ARG A 369 -17.11 2.88 4.04
N ALA A 370 -16.17 2.11 4.57
CA ALA A 370 -16.28 0.66 4.77
C ALA A 370 -17.10 0.24 6.01
N MET A 371 -17.08 1.03 7.08
CA MET A 371 -17.81 0.72 8.32
C MET A 371 -19.32 0.99 8.21
N ASN A 372 -20.16 0.24 8.91
CA ASN A 372 -21.63 0.33 8.85
C ASN A 372 -22.29 0.23 10.24
N ALA A 373 -23.61 0.41 10.29
CA ALA A 373 -24.36 0.36 11.54
C ALA A 373 -24.17 -0.97 12.28
N GLY A 374 -23.68 -0.91 13.52
CA GLY A 374 -23.32 -2.09 14.32
C GLY A 374 -21.85 -2.53 14.26
N ASP A 375 -21.00 -1.86 13.47
CA ASP A 375 -19.54 -1.94 13.60
C ASP A 375 -19.06 -1.12 14.81
N ILE A 376 -17.84 -1.40 15.28
CA ILE A 376 -17.16 -0.70 16.37
C ILE A 376 -15.86 -0.07 15.85
N LEU A 377 -15.67 1.23 16.07
CA LEU A 377 -14.40 1.94 15.92
C LEU A 377 -13.78 2.12 17.30
N ILE A 378 -12.54 1.65 17.47
CA ILE A 378 -11.69 1.95 18.62
C ILE A 378 -10.73 3.06 18.19
N GLU A 379 -10.94 4.27 18.73
CA GLU A 379 -10.12 5.45 18.46
C GLU A 379 -9.07 5.65 19.56
N ALA A 380 -7.80 5.82 19.17
CA ALA A 380 -6.70 6.09 20.09
C ALA A 380 -5.65 7.02 19.46
N PRO A 381 -5.77 8.35 19.59
CA PRO A 381 -4.86 9.31 18.96
C PRO A 381 -3.52 9.42 19.69
N GLU A 382 -2.41 9.46 18.95
CA GLU A 382 -1.06 9.65 19.51
C GLU A 382 -0.83 11.10 19.98
N PHE A 383 -0.55 11.30 21.27
CA PHE A 383 -0.47 12.64 21.89
C PHE A 383 0.78 13.45 21.48
N ASP A 384 1.88 12.82 21.07
CA ASP A 384 3.04 13.52 20.50
C ASP A 384 2.80 13.99 19.05
N ALA A 385 1.84 13.38 18.34
CA ALA A 385 1.35 13.80 17.03
C ALA A 385 -0.05 14.44 17.09
N ALA A 386 -0.40 15.07 18.23
CA ALA A 386 -1.77 15.49 18.53
C ALA A 386 -2.40 16.50 17.53
N ALA A 387 -1.62 17.24 16.73
CA ALA A 387 -2.17 18.11 15.69
C ALA A 387 -2.81 17.29 14.55
N GLN A 388 -2.10 16.25 14.09
CA GLN A 388 -2.54 15.33 13.04
C GLN A 388 -3.59 14.34 13.56
N GLN A 389 -3.35 13.78 14.74
CA GLN A 389 -4.16 12.69 15.31
C GLN A 389 -5.52 13.17 15.83
N PHE A 390 -5.63 14.40 16.36
CA PHE A 390 -6.93 14.99 16.73
C PHE A 390 -7.57 15.78 15.58
N CYS A 391 -7.15 15.58 14.32
CA CYS A 391 -7.73 16.23 13.14
C CYS A 391 -7.77 17.78 13.24
N GLU A 392 -6.75 18.44 13.81
CA GLU A 392 -6.79 19.90 14.10
C GLU A 392 -6.82 20.76 12.81
N SER A 393 -6.34 20.21 11.69
CA SER A 393 -6.35 20.84 10.37
C SER A 393 -7.20 20.04 9.37
N ASP A 394 -7.82 20.74 8.43
CA ASP A 394 -8.44 20.20 7.22
C ASP A 394 -7.45 20.12 6.03
N GLU A 395 -6.21 20.52 6.26
CA GLU A 395 -5.10 20.44 5.30
C GLU A 395 -4.71 18.97 5.03
N LEU A 396 -4.58 18.59 3.76
CA LEU A 396 -3.90 17.34 3.37
C LEU A 396 -2.38 17.54 3.43
N ASP A 397 -1.66 16.46 3.68
CA ASP A 397 -0.19 16.42 3.63
C ASP A 397 0.29 15.40 2.61
N ARG A 398 1.55 15.53 2.15
CA ARG A 398 2.09 14.62 1.13
C ARG A 398 2.19 13.16 1.55
N PHE A 399 2.21 12.86 2.86
CA PHE A 399 2.27 11.49 3.34
C PHE A 399 0.92 10.78 3.13
N PHE A 400 -0.20 11.49 3.06
CA PHE A 400 -1.47 10.92 2.60
C PHE A 400 -1.33 10.35 1.17
N PHE A 401 -0.72 11.10 0.25
CA PHE A 401 -0.45 10.60 -1.10
C PHE A 401 0.50 9.40 -1.08
N SER A 402 1.55 9.42 -0.26
CA SER A 402 2.43 8.25 -0.02
C SER A 402 1.68 7.01 0.48
N LEU A 403 0.70 7.17 1.39
CA LEU A 403 -0.17 6.07 1.84
C LEU A 403 -1.03 5.49 0.70
N THR A 404 -1.39 6.29 -0.31
CA THR A 404 -2.28 5.88 -1.41
C THR A 404 -1.56 5.43 -2.69
N GLU A 405 -0.23 5.55 -2.79
CA GLU A 405 0.51 5.27 -4.05
C GLU A 405 0.23 3.90 -4.66
N THR A 406 0.12 2.84 -3.84
CA THR A 406 -0.13 1.48 -4.36
C THR A 406 -1.62 1.14 -4.53
N ASP A 407 -2.52 2.11 -4.30
CA ASP A 407 -3.91 2.12 -4.78
C ASP A 407 -4.49 3.56 -4.81
N TYR A 408 -4.27 4.29 -5.91
CA TYR A 408 -4.79 5.67 -6.03
C TYR A 408 -6.33 5.76 -5.97
N LYS A 409 -7.07 4.64 -6.12
CA LYS A 409 -8.53 4.58 -5.95
C LYS A 409 -8.97 5.11 -4.59
N LEU A 410 -8.15 4.94 -3.55
CA LEU A 410 -8.41 5.41 -2.18
C LEU A 410 -8.67 6.92 -2.09
N ILE A 411 -8.03 7.73 -2.96
CA ILE A 411 -8.22 9.19 -3.02
C ILE A 411 -9.68 9.54 -3.40
N THR A 412 -10.33 8.71 -4.21
CA THR A 412 -11.72 8.94 -4.68
C THR A 412 -12.77 8.80 -3.57
N PHE A 413 -12.39 8.25 -2.40
CA PHE A 413 -13.25 8.19 -1.22
C PHE A 413 -13.32 9.49 -0.41
N LEU A 414 -12.51 10.51 -0.73
CA LEU A 414 -12.62 11.83 -0.09
C LEU A 414 -13.71 12.70 -0.74
N ASP A 415 -14.14 13.75 -0.03
CA ASP A 415 -14.84 14.90 -0.62
C ASP A 415 -13.91 16.11 -0.47
N LEU A 416 -13.18 16.42 -1.53
CA LEU A 416 -12.06 17.37 -1.49
C LEU A 416 -12.49 18.82 -1.17
N ARG A 417 -13.79 19.14 -1.28
CA ARG A 417 -14.37 20.43 -0.84
C ARG A 417 -14.34 20.62 0.67
N THR A 418 -14.01 19.56 1.42
CA THR A 418 -13.89 19.57 2.88
C THR A 418 -12.43 19.60 3.36
N TYR A 419 -11.47 19.73 2.44
CA TYR A 419 -10.03 19.74 2.67
C TYR A 419 -9.38 21.02 2.09
N THR A 420 -8.18 21.33 2.58
CA THR A 420 -7.31 22.40 2.06
C THR A 420 -5.92 21.85 1.72
N GLY A 421 -5.09 22.59 0.98
CA GLY A 421 -3.72 22.17 0.62
C GLY A 421 -3.65 20.91 -0.25
N VAL A 422 -4.75 20.55 -0.92
CA VAL A 422 -4.94 19.27 -1.62
C VAL A 422 -3.92 19.10 -2.75
N PHE A 423 -3.69 20.18 -3.50
CA PHE A 423 -2.81 20.21 -4.66
C PHE A 423 -1.40 20.66 -4.28
N ASP A 424 -1.24 21.50 -3.26
CA ASP A 424 0.08 21.83 -2.69
C ASP A 424 0.75 20.58 -2.08
N ALA A 425 0.00 19.75 -1.35
CA ALA A 425 0.45 18.46 -0.83
C ALA A 425 0.72 17.43 -1.94
N LEU A 426 -0.10 17.40 -2.99
CA LEU A 426 0.19 16.60 -4.19
C LEU A 426 1.50 17.05 -4.84
N ASN A 427 1.74 18.36 -4.95
CA ASN A 427 2.96 18.90 -5.51
C ASN A 427 4.21 18.53 -4.67
N GLU A 428 4.13 18.58 -3.33
CA GLU A 428 5.23 18.13 -2.45
C GLU A 428 5.46 16.61 -2.55
N TYR A 429 4.39 15.80 -2.66
CA TYR A 429 4.48 14.35 -2.94
C TYR A 429 5.20 14.08 -4.26
N LEU A 430 4.76 14.71 -5.36
CA LEU A 430 5.34 14.55 -6.69
C LEU A 430 6.80 15.00 -6.75
N TYR A 431 7.16 16.06 -6.01
CA TYR A 431 8.53 16.53 -5.89
C TYR A 431 9.45 15.49 -5.26
N GLU A 432 9.12 14.96 -4.07
CA GLU A 432 9.97 13.94 -3.42
C GLU A 432 9.91 12.58 -4.13
N HIS A 433 8.76 12.19 -4.69
CA HIS A 433 8.67 11.03 -5.59
C HIS A 433 9.57 11.20 -6.82
N GLY A 434 9.75 12.43 -7.33
CA GLY A 434 10.72 12.76 -8.38
C GLY A 434 12.20 12.59 -8.00
N ARG A 435 12.50 12.23 -6.74
CA ARG A 435 13.85 12.21 -6.16
C ARG A 435 14.23 10.87 -5.52
N MET A 436 13.27 9.94 -5.41
CA MET A 436 13.45 8.61 -4.84
C MET A 436 13.75 7.55 -5.92
N GLU A 437 14.27 6.39 -5.50
CA GLU A 437 14.51 5.24 -6.37
C GLU A 437 13.19 4.52 -6.69
N GLU A 438 12.92 4.32 -7.97
CA GLU A 438 11.72 3.62 -8.45
C GLU A 438 11.76 2.11 -8.11
N ARG A 439 10.61 1.59 -7.70
CA ARG A 439 10.40 0.22 -7.22
C ARG A 439 9.35 -0.50 -8.08
N ASP A 440 9.25 -1.81 -7.92
CA ASP A 440 8.19 -2.60 -8.55
C ASP A 440 7.01 -2.78 -7.57
N TYR A 441 5.77 -2.80 -8.07
CA TYR A 441 4.58 -3.02 -7.23
C TYR A 441 4.58 -4.38 -6.49
N SER A 442 5.41 -5.34 -6.89
CA SER A 442 5.64 -6.60 -6.16
C SER A 442 6.40 -6.47 -4.84
N TYR A 443 6.90 -5.27 -4.51
CA TYR A 443 7.53 -5.00 -3.22
C TYR A 443 6.42 -4.89 -2.16
N LEU A 444 6.08 -6.01 -1.52
CA LEU A 444 5.05 -6.07 -0.48
C LEU A 444 5.59 -5.56 0.86
N PRO A 445 4.85 -4.73 1.62
CA PRO A 445 5.31 -4.21 2.92
C PRO A 445 5.59 -5.31 3.94
N ALA A 446 4.92 -6.47 3.82
CA ALA A 446 5.15 -7.66 4.63
C ALA A 446 6.51 -8.34 4.41
N GLU A 447 7.31 -7.93 3.41
CA GLU A 447 8.65 -8.48 3.19
C GLU A 447 9.79 -7.60 3.72
N TYR A 448 9.51 -6.42 4.27
CA TYR A 448 10.54 -5.44 4.65
C TYR A 448 10.36 -4.93 6.09
N ASP A 449 11.48 -4.53 6.70
CA ASP A 449 11.47 -3.68 7.88
C ASP A 449 11.34 -2.18 7.52
N ASP A 450 11.28 -1.31 8.52
CA ASP A 450 11.03 0.12 8.31
C ASP A 450 12.26 0.90 7.79
N ASP A 451 13.46 0.34 7.94
CA ASP A 451 14.69 0.81 7.28
C ASP A 451 14.75 0.38 5.79
N GLY A 452 13.84 -0.50 5.36
CA GLY A 452 13.77 -1.02 4.00
C GLY A 452 14.66 -2.23 3.73
N ASN A 453 15.19 -2.89 4.77
CA ASN A 453 15.87 -4.17 4.61
C ASN A 453 14.85 -5.29 4.39
N ARG A 454 15.18 -6.26 3.54
CA ARG A 454 14.29 -7.39 3.25
C ARG A 454 14.42 -8.49 4.31
N ILE A 455 13.29 -9.00 4.77
CA ILE A 455 13.17 -9.95 5.89
C ILE A 455 12.66 -11.31 5.39
N ASP A 456 13.27 -12.39 5.87
CA ASP A 456 12.96 -13.77 5.44
C ASP A 456 11.54 -14.21 5.84
N TYR A 457 11.04 -13.72 6.98
CA TYR A 457 9.71 -13.98 7.51
C TYR A 457 8.81 -12.73 7.40
N PRO A 458 7.47 -12.87 7.41
CA PRO A 458 6.58 -11.72 7.26
C PRO A 458 6.73 -10.71 8.39
N THR A 459 6.81 -9.42 8.04
CA THR A 459 6.84 -8.30 9.00
C THR A 459 5.45 -7.77 9.33
N TYR A 460 4.42 -8.14 8.57
CA TYR A 460 2.99 -7.89 8.87
C TYR A 460 2.17 -9.17 8.86
N ASN A 461 1.07 -9.20 9.62
CA ASN A 461 0.06 -10.25 9.56
C ASN A 461 -1.16 -9.84 8.71
N GLU A 462 -2.09 -10.78 8.50
CA GLU A 462 -3.33 -10.54 7.73
C GLU A 462 -4.28 -9.48 8.33
N TYR A 463 -4.12 -9.10 9.61
CA TYR A 463 -4.94 -8.11 10.32
C TYR A 463 -4.43 -6.67 10.12
N GLY A 464 -3.18 -6.53 9.66
CA GLY A 464 -2.45 -5.27 9.58
C GLY A 464 -1.52 -5.01 10.77
N ASP A 465 -1.35 -5.94 11.71
CA ASP A 465 -0.39 -5.79 12.82
C ASP A 465 1.04 -5.96 12.29
N TYR A 466 1.98 -5.14 12.80
CA TYR A 466 3.41 -5.34 12.57
C TYR A 466 3.92 -6.44 13.51
N ILE A 467 4.47 -7.52 12.94
CA ILE A 467 4.89 -8.75 13.61
C ILE A 467 6.39 -9.07 13.45
N LEU A 468 7.20 -8.12 12.97
CA LEU A 468 8.66 -8.21 13.16
C LEU A 468 8.94 -8.39 14.66
N LYS A 469 9.86 -9.30 15.02
CA LYS A 469 10.10 -9.65 16.42
C LYS A 469 10.73 -8.48 17.21
N ARG A 470 10.06 -8.01 18.27
CA ARG A 470 10.47 -6.85 19.07
C ARG A 470 10.80 -7.24 20.51
N PRO A 471 12.09 -7.46 20.86
CA PRO A 471 12.47 -7.70 22.25
C PRO A 471 12.16 -6.49 23.14
N ASN A 472 11.97 -6.75 24.44
CA ASN A 472 11.94 -5.71 25.47
C ASN A 472 13.27 -4.92 25.49
N SER A 473 13.19 -3.63 25.80
CA SER A 473 14.39 -2.83 26.10
C SER A 473 15.04 -3.28 27.42
N GLU A 474 16.36 -3.14 27.53
CA GLU A 474 17.11 -3.48 28.74
C GLU A 474 16.78 -2.56 29.94
N ARG A 475 16.08 -1.43 29.72
CA ARG A 475 15.92 -0.35 30.70
C ARG A 475 14.57 0.36 30.63
N ASP A 476 14.17 0.92 31.77
CA ASP A 476 12.99 1.76 31.97
C ASP A 476 13.28 3.26 31.68
N GLU A 477 14.00 3.54 30.60
CA GLU A 477 14.36 4.90 30.16
C GLU A 477 13.64 5.29 28.86
N MET A 478 13.78 6.55 28.44
CA MET A 478 13.26 7.07 27.17
C MET A 478 14.15 6.59 26.01
N HIS A 479 13.57 6.04 24.94
CA HIS A 479 14.35 5.46 23.84
C HIS A 479 14.72 6.49 22.77
N ARG A 480 13.82 7.42 22.46
CA ARG A 480 14.02 8.47 21.47
C ARG A 480 13.62 9.82 22.05
N MET A 481 14.42 10.86 21.78
CA MET A 481 14.26 12.22 22.34
C MET A 481 13.07 13.01 21.74
N ILE A 482 11.86 12.43 21.78
CA ILE A 482 10.59 13.02 21.33
C ILE A 482 9.61 12.93 22.51
N PRO A 483 9.63 13.89 23.47
CA PRO A 483 8.83 13.79 24.68
C PRO A 483 7.36 14.17 24.44
N ALA A 484 6.44 13.47 25.09
CA ALA A 484 5.00 13.73 24.95
C ALA A 484 4.44 14.58 26.11
N ASP A 485 3.67 15.61 25.77
CA ASP A 485 2.96 16.48 26.71
C ASP A 485 1.53 15.98 26.91
N TYR A 486 1.27 15.39 28.08
CA TYR A 486 -0.03 14.82 28.45
C TYR A 486 -0.89 15.82 29.24
N THR A 487 -0.65 17.12 29.03
CA THR A 487 -1.39 18.22 29.68
C THR A 487 -2.33 18.95 28.73
N THR A 488 -3.28 19.70 29.30
CA THR A 488 -4.24 20.54 28.58
C THR A 488 -3.61 21.64 27.70
N ASP A 489 -2.30 21.88 27.83
CA ASP A 489 -1.55 22.80 26.98
C ASP A 489 -1.42 22.24 25.55
N THR A 490 -1.30 20.91 25.44
CA THR A 490 -1.15 20.18 24.18
C THR A 490 -2.46 19.49 23.79
N ILE A 491 -3.19 18.90 24.74
CA ILE A 491 -4.50 18.29 24.52
C ILE A 491 -5.59 19.33 24.82
N THR A 492 -5.73 20.28 23.90
CA THR A 492 -6.64 21.43 24.06
C THR A 492 -8.09 21.08 23.72
N ALA A 493 -9.05 21.80 24.30
CA ALA A 493 -10.46 21.67 23.93
C ALA A 493 -10.76 21.94 22.44
N ARG A 494 -9.89 22.66 21.72
CA ARG A 494 -9.97 22.81 20.25
C ARG A 494 -9.72 21.46 19.55
N ARG A 495 -8.64 20.77 19.94
CA ARG A 495 -8.27 19.46 19.37
C ARG A 495 -9.32 18.40 19.68
N ILE A 496 -9.77 18.33 20.94
CA ILE A 496 -10.80 17.36 21.34
C ILE A 496 -12.07 17.58 20.51
N LYS A 497 -12.51 18.83 20.34
CA LYS A 497 -13.67 19.16 19.49
C LYS A 497 -13.47 18.85 17.99
N ALA A 498 -12.26 18.98 17.47
CA ALA A 498 -11.97 18.66 16.06
C ALA A 498 -12.04 17.15 15.81
N LEU A 499 -11.49 16.35 16.72
CA LEU A 499 -11.64 14.89 16.70
C LEU A 499 -13.10 14.48 16.91
N ASP A 500 -13.77 15.00 17.92
CA ASP A 500 -15.18 14.74 18.24
C ASP A 500 -16.09 14.98 17.02
N TRP A 501 -15.88 16.08 16.31
CA TRP A 501 -16.60 16.38 15.06
C TRP A 501 -16.32 15.35 13.96
N GLN A 502 -15.09 14.85 13.81
CA GLN A 502 -14.80 13.78 12.84
C GLN A 502 -15.45 12.45 13.24
N LEU A 503 -15.40 12.09 14.52
CA LEU A 503 -16.00 10.88 15.08
C LEU A 503 -17.54 10.89 15.00
N ALA A 504 -18.17 12.06 15.11
CA ALA A 504 -19.63 12.20 15.01
C ALA A 504 -20.18 11.56 13.72
N HIS A 505 -19.52 11.74 12.57
CA HIS A 505 -19.93 11.17 11.28
C HIS A 505 -19.95 9.63 11.24
N PHE A 506 -19.24 8.95 12.16
CA PHE A 506 -19.35 7.50 12.35
C PHE A 506 -20.61 7.16 13.14
N THR A 507 -20.87 7.88 14.24
CA THR A 507 -22.08 7.70 15.08
C THR A 507 -23.37 7.99 14.30
N GLU A 508 -23.36 8.98 13.40
CA GLU A 508 -24.46 9.28 12.46
C GLU A 508 -24.73 8.13 11.48
N LYS A 509 -23.71 7.32 11.15
CA LYS A 509 -23.82 6.10 10.34
C LYS A 509 -24.22 4.86 11.16
N GLY A 510 -24.44 5.02 12.48
CA GLY A 510 -24.75 3.93 13.41
C GLY A 510 -23.55 3.08 13.83
N VAL A 511 -22.33 3.53 13.54
CA VAL A 511 -21.10 2.90 14.05
C VAL A 511 -20.95 3.26 15.53
N THR A 512 -20.64 2.27 16.36
CA THR A 512 -20.25 2.52 17.76
C THR A 512 -18.83 3.05 17.76
N VAL A 513 -18.58 4.22 18.34
CA VAL A 513 -17.22 4.76 18.51
C VAL A 513 -16.87 4.72 19.99
N LEU A 514 -15.69 4.18 20.31
CA LEU A 514 -15.15 4.10 21.67
C LEU A 514 -13.75 4.72 21.67
N PHE A 515 -13.49 5.64 22.59
CA PHE A 515 -12.20 6.29 22.75
C PHE A 515 -11.38 5.54 23.81
N THR A 516 -10.10 5.29 23.52
CA THR A 516 -9.13 4.68 24.44
C THR A 516 -7.75 5.31 24.25
N TYR A 517 -6.79 5.03 25.14
CA TYR A 517 -5.48 5.68 25.11
C TYR A 517 -4.40 4.87 24.40
N THR A 518 -3.51 5.56 23.68
CA THR A 518 -2.33 4.94 23.06
C THR A 518 -1.33 4.48 24.12
N PRO A 519 -0.64 3.34 23.93
CA PRO A 519 0.48 2.97 24.78
C PRO A 519 1.61 4.02 24.67
N ARG A 520 2.12 4.49 25.82
CA ARG A 520 3.22 5.45 25.86
C ARG A 520 4.22 5.12 26.98
N ASN A 521 5.51 5.27 26.71
CA ASN A 521 6.54 5.11 27.72
C ASN A 521 6.43 6.21 28.79
N ARG A 522 6.16 5.85 30.04
CA ARG A 522 6.08 6.80 31.17
C ARG A 522 7.35 7.66 31.35
N SER A 523 8.52 7.11 31.02
CA SER A 523 9.82 7.78 31.13
C SER A 523 10.06 8.81 30.01
N SER A 524 9.15 8.93 29.05
CA SER A 524 9.21 9.83 27.90
C SER A 524 8.22 11.00 27.95
N LEU A 525 7.55 11.20 29.10
CA LEU A 525 6.63 12.32 29.29
C LEU A 525 7.39 13.62 29.60
N THR A 526 6.83 14.78 29.21
CA THR A 526 7.40 16.07 29.63
C THR A 526 7.28 16.29 31.14
N GLU A 527 8.16 17.10 31.73
CA GLU A 527 8.11 17.49 33.15
C GLU A 527 6.80 18.16 33.58
N LYS A 528 6.02 18.71 32.62
CA LYS A 528 4.67 19.25 32.88
C LYS A 528 3.65 18.18 33.22
N SER A 529 3.84 16.95 32.73
CA SER A 529 2.88 15.84 32.78
C SER A 529 2.80 15.22 34.19
N THR A 530 2.54 16.03 35.22
CA THR A 530 2.34 15.51 36.58
C THR A 530 1.04 14.71 36.64
N PRO A 531 0.87 13.80 37.62
CA PRO A 531 -0.36 13.01 37.76
C PRO A 531 -1.63 13.88 37.87
N GLU A 532 -1.51 15.07 38.45
CA GLU A 532 -2.60 16.05 38.56
C GLU A 532 -2.98 16.59 37.18
N ARG A 533 -1.98 16.99 36.38
CA ARG A 533 -2.16 17.50 35.02
C ARG A 533 -2.64 16.43 34.05
N ILE A 534 -2.25 15.17 34.26
CA ILE A 534 -2.78 14.00 33.55
C ILE A 534 -4.27 13.81 33.86
N ARG A 535 -4.67 13.86 35.14
CA ARG A 535 -6.08 13.74 35.54
C ARG A 535 -6.93 14.94 35.09
N GLU A 536 -6.36 16.14 35.01
CA GLU A 536 -6.99 17.30 34.35
C GLU A 536 -7.27 17.01 32.86
N THR A 537 -6.30 16.47 32.12
CA THR A 537 -6.46 16.10 30.70
C THR A 537 -7.50 14.99 30.50
N GLU A 538 -7.48 13.94 31.33
CA GLU A 538 -8.50 12.89 31.27
C GLU A 538 -9.90 13.44 31.56
N THR A 539 -10.02 14.30 32.58
CA THR A 539 -11.28 14.97 32.92
C THR A 539 -11.80 15.82 31.76
N LEU A 540 -10.90 16.57 31.10
CA LEU A 540 -11.27 17.39 29.94
C LEU A 540 -11.75 16.54 28.76
N LEU A 541 -11.09 15.42 28.46
CA LEU A 541 -11.52 14.47 27.43
C LEU A 541 -12.89 13.87 27.74
N LYS A 542 -13.07 13.31 28.95
CA LYS A 542 -14.33 12.70 29.41
C LYS A 542 -15.50 13.70 29.52
N GLN A 543 -15.23 15.01 29.54
CA GLN A 543 -16.25 16.07 29.52
C GLN A 543 -16.49 16.70 28.14
N SER A 544 -15.62 16.46 27.16
CA SER A 544 -15.64 17.18 25.86
C SER A 544 -15.84 16.28 24.64
N LEU A 545 -15.63 14.97 24.76
CA LEU A 545 -16.02 13.97 23.76
C LEU A 545 -17.51 13.61 23.92
N SER A 546 -18.21 13.40 22.82
CA SER A 546 -19.57 12.83 22.79
C SER A 546 -19.57 11.29 22.77
N VAL A 547 -18.40 10.67 22.66
CA VAL A 547 -18.19 9.21 22.59
C VAL A 547 -17.65 8.67 23.92
N PRO A 548 -18.02 7.44 24.34
CA PRO A 548 -17.53 6.83 25.58
C PRO A 548 -16.00 6.72 25.63
N VAL A 549 -15.41 6.97 26.80
CA VAL A 549 -13.97 6.85 27.05
C VAL A 549 -13.73 5.64 27.95
N ILE A 550 -13.44 4.49 27.32
CA ILE A 550 -13.52 3.17 27.98
C ILE A 550 -12.32 2.81 28.87
N SER A 551 -11.37 3.73 29.09
CA SER A 551 -10.14 3.46 29.84
C SER A 551 -9.61 4.71 30.56
N HIS A 552 -8.42 4.60 31.16
CA HIS A 552 -7.73 5.67 31.89
C HIS A 552 -6.34 5.95 31.32
N ILE A 553 -5.90 7.23 31.36
CA ILE A 553 -4.57 7.63 30.88
C ILE A 553 -3.49 6.92 31.70
N GLU A 554 -3.63 6.88 33.03
CA GLU A 554 -2.62 6.28 33.93
C GLU A 554 -2.37 4.78 33.63
N GLU A 555 -3.31 4.10 32.95
CA GLU A 555 -3.18 2.68 32.57
C GLU A 555 -2.52 2.45 31.20
N SER A 556 -2.35 3.47 30.35
CA SER A 556 -1.59 3.38 29.09
C SER A 556 -0.12 3.82 29.21
N LEU A 557 0.31 4.23 30.40
CA LEU A 557 1.66 4.69 30.71
C LEU A 557 2.58 3.54 31.14
N TYR A 558 3.00 2.74 30.16
CA TYR A 558 3.82 1.54 30.38
C TYR A 558 5.29 1.85 30.71
N SER A 559 5.99 0.82 31.20
CA SER A 559 7.44 0.79 31.44
C SER A 559 8.21 0.94 30.13
N GLY A 560 9.33 1.65 30.11
CA GLY A 560 10.23 1.75 28.94
C GLY A 560 10.74 0.39 28.46
N ILE A 561 10.85 -0.57 29.37
CA ILE A 561 11.16 -1.99 29.09
C ILE A 561 10.21 -2.58 28.04
N TYR A 562 8.94 -2.14 27.98
CA TYR A 562 7.92 -2.65 27.07
C TYR A 562 7.84 -1.91 25.72
N PHE A 563 8.84 -1.09 25.39
CA PHE A 563 8.95 -0.41 24.10
C PHE A 563 10.20 -0.83 23.32
N TYR A 564 10.08 -0.75 22.01
CA TYR A 564 11.08 -1.11 21.02
C TYR A 564 11.44 0.14 20.21
N GLU A 565 12.68 0.63 20.36
CA GLU A 565 13.30 1.79 19.67
C GLU A 565 12.63 3.17 19.84
N ILE A 566 11.31 3.24 19.94
CA ILE A 566 10.50 4.46 19.95
C ILE A 566 9.42 4.33 21.03
N ASP A 567 9.19 5.41 21.77
CA ASP A 567 8.38 5.47 22.99
C ASP A 567 6.86 5.28 22.82
N ASN A 568 6.40 4.99 21.59
CA ASN A 568 5.03 4.60 21.21
C ASN A 568 4.94 3.15 20.67
N HIS A 569 6.07 2.49 20.38
CA HIS A 569 6.12 1.21 19.68
C HIS A 569 6.38 0.07 20.67
N LEU A 570 5.38 -0.77 20.92
CA LEU A 570 5.47 -1.81 21.94
C LEU A 570 6.34 -3.00 21.52
N SER A 571 7.03 -3.58 22.50
CA SER A 571 7.70 -4.89 22.40
C SER A 571 6.69 -6.04 22.34
N ASP A 572 7.15 -7.25 22.00
CA ASP A 572 6.33 -8.47 21.94
C ASP A 572 5.53 -8.70 23.26
N GLU A 573 6.13 -8.41 24.43
CA GLU A 573 5.44 -8.51 25.73
C GLU A 573 4.52 -7.31 26.00
N GLY A 574 4.94 -6.11 25.59
CA GLY A 574 4.11 -4.89 25.68
C GLY A 574 2.81 -5.01 24.91
N VAL A 575 2.84 -5.63 23.72
CA VAL A 575 1.64 -5.90 22.89
C VAL A 575 0.63 -6.76 23.63
N VAL A 576 1.07 -7.83 24.31
CA VAL A 576 0.18 -8.68 25.12
C VAL A 576 -0.47 -7.85 26.22
N LEU A 577 0.30 -7.08 26.99
CA LEU A 577 -0.20 -6.25 28.08
C LEU A 577 -1.19 -5.16 27.60
N ARG A 578 -0.99 -4.58 26.41
CA ARG A 578 -1.92 -3.59 25.83
C ARG A 578 -3.18 -4.23 25.24
N THR A 579 -3.06 -5.44 24.73
CA THR A 579 -4.16 -6.19 24.09
C THR A 579 -5.08 -6.82 25.14
N ASP A 580 -4.53 -7.50 26.15
CA ASP A 580 -5.30 -8.04 27.29
C ASP A 580 -6.11 -6.93 27.98
N ARG A 581 -5.53 -5.73 28.12
CA ARG A 581 -6.22 -4.54 28.62
C ARG A 581 -7.37 -4.12 27.71
N LEU A 582 -7.16 -3.97 26.39
CA LEU A 582 -8.23 -3.59 25.47
C LEU A 582 -9.39 -4.60 25.48
N ILE A 583 -9.08 -5.89 25.59
CA ILE A 583 -10.08 -6.96 25.69
C ILE A 583 -10.89 -6.84 26.99
N ALA A 584 -10.25 -6.51 28.11
CA ALA A 584 -10.97 -6.25 29.36
C ALA A 584 -11.89 -5.01 29.25
N ASP A 585 -11.34 -3.86 28.83
CA ASP A 585 -12.07 -2.59 28.70
C ASP A 585 -13.29 -2.73 27.76
N LEU A 586 -13.10 -3.39 26.61
CA LEU A 586 -14.16 -3.60 25.62
C LEU A 586 -15.19 -4.64 26.08
N ALA A 587 -14.79 -5.69 26.81
CA ALA A 587 -15.72 -6.66 27.37
C ALA A 587 -16.59 -6.05 28.49
N GLU A 588 -16.03 -5.18 29.34
CA GLU A 588 -16.77 -4.44 30.36
C GLU A 588 -17.78 -3.48 29.72
N TRP A 589 -17.36 -2.67 28.74
CA TRP A 589 -18.29 -1.77 28.03
C TRP A 589 -19.38 -2.53 27.23
N LEU A 590 -19.03 -3.65 26.58
CA LEU A 590 -20.00 -4.47 25.86
C LEU A 590 -21.03 -5.08 26.81
N GLY A 591 -20.62 -5.51 28.01
CA GLY A 591 -21.47 -6.05 29.06
C GLY A 591 -22.28 -5.03 29.87
N SER A 592 -21.95 -3.73 29.78
CA SER A 592 -22.66 -2.67 30.51
C SER A 592 -24.10 -2.46 30.02
N GLU A 593 -25.04 -2.29 30.96
CA GLU A 593 -26.39 -1.79 30.69
C GLU A 593 -26.42 -0.27 30.45
N ASP A 594 -25.43 0.48 30.96
CA ASP A 594 -25.26 1.91 30.72
C ASP A 594 -24.06 2.15 29.80
N LYS A 595 -24.34 2.54 28.56
CA LYS A 595 -23.35 2.72 27.50
C LYS A 595 -22.95 4.19 27.29
N ASN A 596 -23.35 5.07 28.21
CA ASN A 596 -23.09 6.51 28.17
C ASN A 596 -22.17 7.01 29.31
N GLN A 597 -21.38 6.12 29.93
CA GLN A 597 -20.34 6.45 30.91
C GLN A 597 -18.96 6.50 30.25
#